data_AF-A0A1V6FH19-F1
#
_entry.id   AF-A0A1V6FH19-F1
#
_cell.length_a   1.000
_cell.length_b   1.000
_cell.length_c   1.000
_cell.angle_alpha   90.00
_cell.angle_beta   90.00
_cell.angle_gamma   90.00
#
_symmetry.space_group_name_H-M   'P 1'
#
loop_
_entity.id
_entity.type
_entity.pdbx_description
1 polymer ?
#
loop_
_entity_poly.entity_id
_entity_poly.type
_entity_poly.pdbx_seq_one_letter_code
_entity_poly.pdbx_strand_id
1 'polypeptide(L)'
;MIRKPWGLTIKCLLAAIVLASANLRAESELFDLNDILVRGQLYIWNRISDALDIFRCGIAGGPGIGAEIAVTEYAQLGAYVTKENGVDFPHFIPPLWLTHYYQQKPIFNQHEGYYSTASFGPWRRTNPNSDENARFPRNKWDLRAQAALGVGHLYVNFSAAEVHDFLAGIVCWDPSEDDQVPDPTAIRRPADQFGRGVCNILFGICEVPANIIRVNQEEGDMAGISKGLGLGVWRFFCREVVGVVELVTFPFGWEPIIQPEYFYQKEKSTTWRVQRPAFHRRY
;
A
#
# COMPACT_ATOMS: atom_id res chain seq x y z
N MET A 1 -8.34 13.98 -80.43
CA MET A 1 -7.45 13.03 -79.71
C MET A 1 -6.45 13.90 -78.96
N ILE A 2 -6.57 14.21 -77.67
CA ILE A 2 -6.23 13.39 -76.50
C ILE A 2 -6.92 14.07 -75.30
N ARG A 3 -7.89 13.42 -74.63
CA ARG A 3 -8.43 13.89 -73.35
C ARG A 3 -7.39 13.57 -72.27
N LYS A 4 -6.82 14.60 -71.62
CA LYS A 4 -5.78 14.44 -70.59
C LYS A 4 -6.32 13.59 -69.40
N PRO A 5 -5.61 12.54 -68.95
CA PRO A 5 -6.09 11.60 -67.91
C PRO A 5 -5.90 12.12 -66.46
N TRP A 6 -5.65 13.42 -66.29
CA TRP A 6 -5.26 14.00 -65.01
C TRP A 6 -6.37 14.01 -63.96
N GLY A 7 -7.64 14.02 -64.38
CA GLY A 7 -8.78 14.00 -63.44
C GLY A 7 -8.99 12.65 -62.75
N LEU A 8 -8.60 11.54 -63.40
CA LEU A 8 -8.79 10.19 -62.84
C LEU A 8 -7.69 9.87 -61.84
N THR A 9 -6.44 10.23 -62.14
CA THR A 9 -5.29 10.01 -61.25
C THR A 9 -5.41 10.81 -59.97
N ILE A 10 -5.85 12.08 -60.03
CA ILE A 10 -6.06 12.90 -58.83
C ILE A 10 -7.19 12.34 -57.96
N LYS A 11 -8.28 11.84 -58.56
CA LYS A 11 -9.39 11.21 -57.81
C LYS A 11 -8.97 9.89 -57.16
N CYS A 12 -8.18 9.07 -57.85
CA CYS A 12 -7.63 7.84 -57.26
C CYS A 12 -6.64 8.13 -56.14
N LEU A 13 -5.84 9.19 -56.27
CA LEU A 13 -4.86 9.60 -55.25
C LEU A 13 -5.55 10.21 -54.02
N LEU A 14 -6.61 11.00 -54.22
CA LEU A 14 -7.48 11.46 -53.13
C LEU A 14 -8.25 10.30 -52.48
N ALA A 15 -8.76 9.36 -53.25
CA ALA A 15 -9.42 8.18 -52.70
C ALA A 15 -8.44 7.28 -51.93
N ALA A 16 -7.19 7.15 -52.41
CA ALA A 16 -6.13 6.42 -51.71
C ALA A 16 -5.68 7.15 -50.44
N ILE A 17 -5.60 8.48 -50.43
CA ILE A 17 -5.33 9.27 -49.23
C ILE A 17 -6.50 9.16 -48.25
N VAL A 18 -7.75 9.21 -48.72
CA VAL A 18 -8.94 9.05 -47.89
C VAL A 18 -9.02 7.64 -47.31
N LEU A 19 -8.75 6.60 -48.10
CA LEU A 19 -8.71 5.20 -47.64
C LEU A 19 -7.49 4.91 -46.74
N ALA A 20 -6.33 5.50 -47.02
CA ALA A 20 -5.16 5.43 -46.14
C ALA A 20 -5.41 6.19 -44.83
N SER A 21 -6.09 7.34 -44.88
CA SER A 21 -6.50 8.10 -43.70
C SER A 21 -7.66 7.44 -42.93
N ALA A 22 -8.49 6.65 -43.60
CA ALA A 22 -9.53 5.82 -42.97
C ALA A 22 -8.92 4.59 -42.30
N ASN A 23 -7.89 3.97 -42.90
CA ASN A 23 -7.11 2.91 -42.27
C ASN A 23 -6.18 3.46 -41.16
N LEU A 24 -5.72 4.71 -41.23
CA LEU A 24 -5.00 5.40 -40.15
C LEU A 24 -5.93 5.95 -39.05
N ARG A 25 -7.26 5.90 -39.22
CA ARG A 25 -8.26 6.23 -38.20
C ARG A 25 -9.06 5.02 -37.70
N ALA A 26 -8.71 3.82 -38.16
CA ALA A 26 -9.28 2.56 -37.69
C ALA A 26 -8.53 1.97 -36.48
N GLU A 27 -7.58 2.70 -35.88
CA GLU A 27 -7.22 2.54 -34.47
C GLU A 27 -8.14 3.44 -33.64
N SER A 28 -9.42 3.10 -33.60
CA SER A 28 -10.27 3.63 -32.54
C SER A 28 -9.86 2.92 -31.24
N GLU A 29 -8.86 3.46 -30.53
CA GLU A 29 -8.80 3.36 -29.07
C GLU A 29 -10.05 4.05 -28.51
N LEU A 30 -11.14 3.32 -28.58
CA LEU A 30 -12.48 3.74 -28.25
C LEU A 30 -12.57 3.63 -26.73
N PHE A 31 -12.19 4.69 -26.00
CA PHE A 31 -12.32 4.81 -24.54
C PHE A 31 -12.03 3.51 -23.78
N ASP A 32 -10.76 3.25 -23.42
CA ASP A 32 -10.47 2.15 -22.51
C ASP A 32 -11.06 2.45 -21.12
N LEU A 33 -12.32 2.05 -20.92
CA LEU A 33 -13.07 2.20 -19.69
C LEU A 33 -12.31 1.56 -18.52
N ASN A 34 -11.53 0.51 -18.78
CA ASN A 34 -10.72 -0.14 -17.76
C ASN A 34 -9.58 0.76 -17.30
N ASP A 35 -8.86 1.43 -18.22
CA ASP A 35 -7.80 2.37 -17.86
C ASP A 35 -8.34 3.57 -17.06
N ILE A 36 -9.49 4.11 -17.45
CA ILE A 36 -10.15 5.22 -16.73
C ILE A 36 -10.58 4.77 -15.33
N LEU A 37 -11.21 3.58 -15.20
CA LEU A 37 -11.62 3.03 -13.91
C LEU A 37 -10.42 2.78 -13.00
N VAL A 38 -9.35 2.18 -13.55
CA VAL A 38 -8.10 1.93 -12.83
C VAL A 38 -7.51 3.24 -12.33
N ARG A 39 -7.30 4.24 -13.20
CA ARG A 39 -6.75 5.55 -12.80
C ARG A 39 -7.60 6.25 -11.76
N GLY A 40 -8.93 6.25 -11.94
CA GLY A 40 -9.85 6.84 -10.98
C GLY A 40 -9.80 6.16 -9.61
N GLN A 41 -9.71 4.84 -9.59
CA GLN A 41 -9.57 4.10 -8.34
C GLN A 41 -8.21 4.31 -7.68
N LEU A 42 -7.13 4.34 -8.48
CA LEU A 42 -5.76 4.55 -8.01
C LEU A 42 -5.61 5.95 -7.42
N TYR A 43 -6.20 6.95 -8.07
CA TYR A 43 -6.33 8.31 -7.53
C TYR A 43 -6.98 8.32 -6.15
N ILE A 44 -8.14 7.66 -5.99
CA ILE A 44 -8.82 7.56 -4.69
C ILE A 44 -7.93 6.91 -3.64
N TRP A 45 -7.22 5.83 -4.00
CA TRP A 45 -6.32 5.15 -3.08
C TRP A 45 -5.12 5.99 -2.67
N ASN A 46 -4.53 6.74 -3.59
CA ASN A 46 -3.46 7.69 -3.28
C ASN A 46 -3.96 8.74 -2.28
N ARG A 47 -5.13 9.36 -2.54
CA ARG A 47 -5.73 10.34 -1.61
C ARG A 47 -6.01 9.75 -0.22
N ILE A 48 -6.43 8.49 -0.16
CA ILE A 48 -6.60 7.78 1.12
C ILE A 48 -5.25 7.56 1.79
N SER A 49 -4.21 7.17 1.05
CA SER A 49 -2.86 6.96 1.57
C SER A 49 -2.33 8.24 2.23
N ASP A 50 -2.33 9.37 1.51
CA ASP A 50 -1.80 10.63 2.03
C ASP A 50 -2.59 11.09 3.26
N ALA A 51 -3.92 10.93 3.25
CA ALA A 51 -4.76 11.25 4.40
C ALA A 51 -4.39 10.46 5.66
N LEU A 52 -3.91 9.22 5.49
CA LEU A 52 -3.47 8.37 6.58
C LEU A 52 -2.04 8.69 7.03
N ASP A 53 -1.18 9.12 6.10
CA ASP A 53 0.20 9.55 6.37
C ASP A 53 0.28 10.85 7.20
N ILE A 54 -0.80 11.66 7.20
CA ILE A 54 -0.95 12.85 8.05
C ILE A 54 -0.72 12.52 9.54
N PHE A 55 -1.21 11.38 10.02
CA PHE A 55 -1.12 10.98 11.42
C PHE A 55 -0.17 9.81 11.61
N ARG A 56 0.96 10.08 12.30
CA ARG A 56 1.94 9.07 12.65
C ARG A 56 1.95 8.85 14.16
N CYS A 57 2.17 7.63 14.58
CA CYS A 57 2.33 7.31 15.99
C CYS A 57 3.48 6.33 16.20
N GLY A 58 3.93 6.18 17.42
CA GLY A 58 5.02 5.28 17.74
C GLY A 58 5.00 4.87 19.20
N ILE A 59 5.52 3.68 19.46
CA ILE A 59 5.72 3.17 20.80
C ILE A 59 7.17 2.76 20.95
N ALA A 60 7.77 3.14 22.07
CA ALA A 60 9.13 2.76 22.43
C ALA A 60 9.15 2.18 23.84
N GLY A 61 10.08 1.25 24.05
CA GLY A 61 10.35 0.61 25.33
C GLY A 61 11.75 0.90 25.82
N GLY A 62 11.91 1.14 27.11
CA GLY A 62 13.22 1.27 27.78
C GLY A 62 13.24 2.37 28.84
N PRO A 63 14.30 2.45 29.66
CA PRO A 63 14.36 3.41 30.75
C PRO A 63 14.48 4.83 30.21
N GLY A 64 13.50 5.66 30.56
CA GLY A 64 13.48 7.05 30.15
C GLY A 64 12.49 7.90 30.94
N ILE A 65 12.77 9.20 31.02
CA ILE A 65 11.86 10.16 31.62
C ILE A 65 11.89 11.47 30.84
N GLY A 66 10.71 12.02 30.64
CA GLY A 66 10.50 13.38 30.19
C GLY A 66 9.45 13.49 29.10
N ALA A 67 9.28 14.69 28.57
CA ALA A 67 8.29 14.97 27.55
C ALA A 67 8.81 16.04 26.60
N GLU A 68 8.29 16.04 25.38
CA GLU A 68 8.47 17.13 24.42
C GLU A 68 7.16 17.36 23.70
N ILE A 69 6.79 18.63 23.60
CA ILE A 69 5.75 19.13 22.73
C ILE A 69 6.43 20.07 21.73
N ALA A 70 6.25 19.82 20.45
CA ALA A 70 6.81 20.65 19.39
C ALA A 70 5.70 21.10 18.46
N VAL A 71 5.50 22.41 18.37
CA VAL A 71 4.71 23.08 17.33
C VAL A 71 5.73 23.59 16.32
N THR A 72 6.10 22.78 15.33
CA THR A 72 7.23 23.00 14.40
C THR A 72 8.62 22.92 15.05
N GLU A 73 9.68 23.04 14.23
CA GLU A 73 11.07 23.11 14.71
C GLU A 73 11.38 24.39 15.50
N TYR A 74 10.61 25.46 15.31
CA TYR A 74 10.86 26.78 15.91
C TYR A 74 10.22 26.96 17.29
N ALA A 75 9.13 26.25 17.58
CA ALA A 75 8.42 26.36 18.85
C ALA A 75 8.26 24.99 19.50
N GLN A 76 9.30 24.60 20.26
CA GLN A 76 9.37 23.32 20.97
C GLN A 76 9.65 23.55 22.44
N LEU A 77 9.04 22.73 23.29
CA LEU A 77 9.29 22.71 24.71
C LEU A 77 9.45 21.26 25.12
N GLY A 78 10.64 20.90 25.58
CA GLY A 78 10.88 19.53 25.99
C GLY A 78 12.17 19.34 26.73
N ALA A 79 12.13 18.39 27.65
CA ALA A 79 13.31 17.86 28.30
C ALA A 79 13.07 16.38 28.55
N TYR A 80 13.98 15.54 28.06
CA TYR A 80 13.91 14.11 28.32
C TYR A 80 15.26 13.45 28.09
N VAL A 81 15.41 12.33 28.78
CA VAL A 81 16.55 11.42 28.66
C VAL A 81 15.97 10.02 28.55
N THR A 82 16.31 9.33 27.48
CA THR A 82 15.73 8.02 27.15
C THR A 82 16.84 7.08 26.66
N LYS A 83 16.75 5.82 27.05
CA LYS A 83 17.36 4.69 26.36
C LYS A 83 16.22 3.86 25.82
N GLU A 84 15.98 3.91 24.52
CA GLU A 84 14.78 3.36 23.92
C GLU A 84 15.09 2.36 22.80
N ASN A 85 14.28 1.31 22.73
CA ASN A 85 14.12 0.44 21.57
C ASN A 85 12.63 0.49 21.22
N GLY A 86 12.31 0.97 20.03
CA GLY A 86 10.95 1.30 19.64
C GLY A 86 10.64 1.04 18.19
N VAL A 87 9.35 1.18 17.92
CA VAL A 87 8.77 1.07 16.60
C VAL A 87 7.91 2.31 16.36
N ASP A 88 8.14 2.95 15.22
CA ASP A 88 7.21 3.93 14.67
C ASP A 88 6.32 3.32 13.59
N PHE A 89 5.07 3.77 13.64
CA PHE A 89 4.01 3.40 12.73
C PHE A 89 3.81 4.57 11.75
N PRO A 90 4.04 4.35 10.45
CA PRO A 90 3.76 5.38 9.46
C PRO A 90 2.24 5.60 9.30
N HIS A 91 1.39 4.60 9.59
CA HIS A 91 -0.08 4.74 9.58
C HIS A 91 -0.74 4.16 10.83
N PHE A 92 -1.80 4.82 11.30
CA PHE A 92 -2.57 4.45 12.50
C PHE A 92 -3.56 3.28 12.33
N ILE A 93 -4.03 3.01 11.09
CA ILE A 93 -5.20 2.12 10.86
C ILE A 93 -4.79 0.79 10.19
N PRO A 94 -4.90 -0.36 10.88
CA PRO A 94 -4.88 -1.67 10.22
C PRO A 94 -6.17 -1.84 9.38
N PRO A 95 -6.15 -2.38 8.14
CA PRO A 95 -5.08 -3.08 7.45
C PRO A 95 -4.27 -2.20 6.46
N LEU A 96 -4.33 -0.87 6.56
CA LEU A 96 -3.69 0.03 5.59
C LEU A 96 -2.16 0.00 5.65
N TRP A 97 -1.57 -0.73 6.59
CA TRP A 97 -0.17 -1.20 6.51
C TRP A 97 0.13 -1.99 5.23
N LEU A 98 -0.90 -2.53 4.57
CA LEU A 98 -0.79 -3.12 3.24
C LEU A 98 -0.21 -2.13 2.22
N THR A 99 -0.48 -0.81 2.31
CA THR A 99 0.10 0.15 1.37
C THR A 99 1.62 0.23 1.50
N HIS A 100 2.18 0.30 2.72
CA HIS A 100 3.64 0.22 2.95
C HIS A 100 4.22 -1.13 2.54
N TYR A 101 3.52 -2.22 2.86
CA TYR A 101 3.88 -3.56 2.39
C TYR A 101 3.97 -3.61 0.86
N TYR A 102 3.04 -2.94 0.17
CA TYR A 102 3.06 -2.79 -1.28
C TYR A 102 4.22 -1.88 -1.72
N GLN A 103 4.46 -0.74 -1.09
CA GLN A 103 5.56 0.20 -1.44
C GLN A 103 6.99 -0.33 -1.14
N GLN A 104 7.13 -1.51 -0.54
CA GLN A 104 8.39 -2.07 -0.02
C GLN A 104 9.07 -1.17 1.02
N LYS A 105 8.31 -0.26 1.62
CA LYS A 105 8.75 0.43 2.83
C LYS A 105 8.53 -0.52 4.01
N PRO A 106 9.43 -0.53 5.01
CA PRO A 106 9.19 -1.32 6.20
C PRO A 106 7.88 -0.85 6.86
N ILE A 107 7.00 -1.81 7.19
CA ILE A 107 5.72 -1.52 7.89
C ILE A 107 5.98 -0.85 9.24
N PHE A 108 7.15 -1.14 9.81
CA PHE A 108 7.61 -0.70 11.11
C PHE A 108 9.03 -0.16 10.91
N ASN A 109 9.26 1.13 11.16
CA ASN A 109 10.64 1.57 11.30
C ASN A 109 11.06 1.27 12.74
N GLN A 110 12.11 0.46 12.88
CA GLN A 110 12.67 0.11 14.18
C GLN A 110 13.78 1.10 14.50
N HIS A 111 13.79 1.60 15.73
CA HIS A 111 14.81 2.52 16.19
C HIS A 111 15.32 2.11 17.57
N GLU A 112 16.63 2.19 17.78
CA GLU A 112 17.25 1.87 19.08
C GLU A 112 18.38 2.84 19.39
N GLY A 113 18.43 3.34 20.62
CA GLY A 113 19.61 4.04 21.10
C GLY A 113 19.40 4.85 22.38
N TYR A 114 20.44 5.61 22.72
CA TYR A 114 20.44 6.52 23.85
C TYR A 114 20.30 7.96 23.38
N TYR A 115 19.39 8.70 24.00
CA TYR A 115 19.05 10.03 23.57
C TYR A 115 18.79 10.95 24.76
N SER A 116 19.36 12.15 24.70
CA SER A 116 19.06 13.22 25.65
C SER A 116 18.82 14.51 24.89
N THR A 117 17.78 15.24 25.27
CA THR A 117 17.50 16.57 24.69
C THR A 117 16.90 17.50 25.70
N ALA A 118 17.35 18.74 25.59
CA ALA A 118 16.65 19.90 26.12
C ALA A 118 16.33 20.81 24.93
N SER A 119 15.06 21.18 24.79
CA SER A 119 14.56 22.08 23.76
C SER A 119 13.70 23.18 24.37
N PHE A 120 13.95 24.41 23.92
CA PHE A 120 13.18 25.59 24.26
C PHE A 120 13.16 26.54 23.06
N GLY A 121 12.00 26.68 22.42
CA GLY A 121 11.86 27.44 21.18
C GLY A 121 12.83 26.92 20.09
N PRO A 122 13.53 27.80 19.37
CA PRO A 122 14.47 27.37 18.33
C PRO A 122 15.76 26.76 18.92
N TRP A 123 16.02 26.94 20.21
CA TRP A 123 17.21 26.41 20.85
C TRP A 123 17.00 24.94 21.23
N ARG A 124 17.84 24.07 20.67
CA ARG A 124 17.86 22.63 20.94
C ARG A 124 19.27 22.18 21.20
N ARG A 125 19.46 21.42 22.28
CA ARG A 125 20.71 20.71 22.55
C ARG A 125 20.45 19.22 22.58
N THR A 126 21.01 18.51 21.62
CA THR A 126 20.99 17.04 21.52
C THR A 126 22.36 16.48 21.90
N ASN A 127 22.41 15.20 22.26
CA ASN A 127 23.66 14.49 22.47
C ASN A 127 24.42 14.31 21.14
N PRO A 128 25.71 14.65 21.03
CA PRO A 128 26.49 14.49 19.80
C PRO A 128 26.70 13.03 19.36
N ASN A 129 26.54 12.05 20.27
CA ASN A 129 26.75 10.63 19.97
C ASN A 129 25.43 9.86 19.73
N SER A 130 24.32 10.55 19.48
CA SER A 130 23.05 9.88 19.16
C SER A 130 23.10 9.33 17.74
N ASP A 131 22.83 8.03 17.57
CA ASP A 131 22.61 7.42 16.26
C ASP A 131 21.42 8.12 15.56
N GLU A 132 21.52 8.42 14.26
CA GLU A 132 20.47 9.11 13.51
C GLU A 132 19.15 8.31 13.50
N ASN A 133 19.26 6.98 13.56
CA ASN A 133 18.14 6.04 13.60
C ASN A 133 17.76 5.60 15.02
N ALA A 134 18.20 6.31 16.07
CA ALA A 134 17.87 5.95 17.45
C ALA A 134 16.48 6.43 17.91
N ARG A 135 15.71 7.11 17.04
CA ARG A 135 14.58 7.95 17.45
C ARG A 135 13.46 8.06 16.41
N PHE A 136 12.26 8.40 16.90
CA PHE A 136 11.12 8.86 16.10
C PHE A 136 11.49 9.98 15.10
N PRO A 137 10.97 9.91 13.85
CA PRO A 137 11.31 10.84 12.78
C PRO A 137 10.79 12.25 13.04
N ARG A 138 11.48 13.27 12.50
CA ARG A 138 11.22 14.68 12.83
C ARG A 138 11.31 15.60 11.60
N ASN A 139 10.19 16.11 11.10
CA ASN A 139 10.22 17.15 10.07
C ASN A 139 10.07 18.57 10.65
N LYS A 140 10.30 19.58 9.81
CA LYS A 140 10.37 21.00 10.19
C LYS A 140 9.02 21.57 10.61
N TRP A 141 7.96 21.20 9.90
CA TRP A 141 6.61 21.77 10.06
C TRP A 141 5.66 20.88 10.87
N ASP A 142 6.19 19.83 11.47
CA ASP A 142 5.41 18.84 12.19
C ASP A 142 4.91 19.36 13.55
N LEU A 143 3.69 18.97 13.90
CA LEU A 143 3.16 19.08 15.25
C LEU A 143 3.35 17.73 15.96
N ARG A 144 4.20 17.71 17.00
CA ARG A 144 4.61 16.48 17.69
C ARG A 144 4.36 16.56 19.18
N ALA A 145 3.96 15.44 19.75
CA ALA A 145 3.99 15.22 21.18
C ALA A 145 4.61 13.86 21.48
N GLN A 146 5.48 13.83 22.48
CA GLN A 146 6.11 12.61 22.96
C GLN A 146 6.24 12.66 24.47
N ALA A 147 6.02 11.50 25.10
CA ALA A 147 6.15 11.34 26.53
C ALA A 147 6.87 10.02 26.82
N ALA A 148 7.90 10.08 27.63
CA ALA A 148 8.65 8.95 28.15
C ALA A 148 8.42 8.86 29.66
N LEU A 149 7.78 7.78 30.12
CA LEU A 149 7.47 7.56 31.53
C LEU A 149 7.96 6.17 31.97
N GLY A 150 9.14 6.14 32.55
CA GLY A 150 9.72 4.91 33.08
C GLY A 150 10.16 3.99 31.96
N VAL A 151 9.34 2.98 31.63
CA VAL A 151 9.63 1.96 30.61
C VAL A 151 8.87 2.21 29.31
N GLY A 152 7.78 2.99 29.35
CA GLY A 152 6.89 3.20 28.20
C GLY A 152 7.05 4.59 27.62
N HIS A 153 7.32 4.66 26.32
CA HIS A 153 7.41 5.90 25.56
C HIS A 153 6.33 5.93 24.48
N LEU A 154 5.60 7.03 24.41
CA LEU A 154 4.56 7.26 23.41
C LEU A 154 4.93 8.44 22.54
N TYR A 155 4.66 8.30 21.25
CA TYR A 155 4.90 9.30 20.23
C TYR A 155 3.67 9.48 19.36
N VAL A 156 3.30 10.73 19.11
CA VAL A 156 2.30 11.13 18.12
C VAL A 156 2.82 12.31 17.31
N ASN A 157 2.54 12.29 16.02
CA ASN A 157 2.91 13.32 15.08
C ASN A 157 1.79 13.60 14.10
N PHE A 158 1.63 14.88 13.80
CA PHE A 158 0.81 15.40 12.74
C PHE A 158 1.71 16.10 11.73
N SER A 159 1.82 15.53 10.53
CA SER A 159 2.74 16.00 9.50
C SER A 159 2.07 17.05 8.61
N ALA A 160 2.50 18.31 8.71
CA ALA A 160 1.96 19.38 7.88
C ALA A 160 2.35 19.24 6.40
N ALA A 161 3.47 18.56 6.10
CA ALA A 161 3.89 18.28 4.74
C ALA A 161 2.91 17.34 4.03
N GLU A 162 2.47 16.28 4.72
CA GLU A 162 1.49 15.32 4.18
C GLU A 162 0.10 15.97 4.04
N VAL A 163 -0.26 16.90 4.93
CA VAL A 163 -1.49 17.70 4.76
C VAL A 163 -1.43 18.54 3.48
N HIS A 164 -0.29 19.17 3.22
CA HIS A 164 -0.09 19.93 1.99
C HIS A 164 -0.18 19.02 0.77
N ASP A 165 0.45 17.85 0.83
CA ASP A 165 0.43 16.87 -0.26
C ASP A 165 -0.99 16.34 -0.56
N PHE A 166 -1.70 15.92 0.49
CA PHE A 166 -3.10 15.51 0.41
C PHE A 166 -3.97 16.57 -0.27
N LEU A 167 -3.84 17.84 0.14
CA LEU A 167 -4.60 18.97 -0.41
C LEU A 167 -4.19 19.29 -1.85
N ALA A 168 -2.90 19.22 -2.17
CA ALA A 168 -2.39 19.43 -3.53
C ALA A 168 -2.94 18.37 -4.49
N GLY A 169 -3.02 17.10 -4.08
CA GLY A 169 -3.55 16.06 -4.96
C GLY A 169 -5.07 16.12 -5.15
N ILE A 170 -5.84 16.88 -4.36
CA ILE A 170 -7.24 17.20 -4.69
C ILE A 170 -7.33 17.90 -6.06
N VAL A 171 -6.32 18.70 -6.41
CA VAL A 171 -6.22 19.39 -7.71
C VAL A 171 -5.30 18.67 -8.69
N CYS A 172 -5.04 17.37 -8.45
CA CYS A 172 -4.15 16.52 -9.25
C CYS A 172 -2.70 17.02 -9.32
N TRP A 173 -2.24 17.74 -8.30
CA TRP A 173 -0.84 18.12 -8.17
C TRP A 173 -0.18 17.27 -7.08
N ASP A 174 0.94 16.64 -7.40
CA ASP A 174 1.73 15.82 -6.47
C ASP A 174 3.11 16.49 -6.23
N PRO A 175 3.26 17.28 -5.15
CA PRO A 175 4.53 17.86 -4.74
C PRO A 175 5.55 16.85 -4.18
N SER A 176 5.08 15.74 -3.62
CA SER A 176 5.93 14.75 -2.94
C SER A 176 6.46 13.69 -3.89
N GLU A 177 5.86 13.58 -5.08
CA GLU A 177 6.19 12.64 -6.15
C GLU A 177 6.13 11.17 -5.69
N ASP A 178 5.21 10.86 -4.79
CA ASP A 178 5.03 9.53 -4.20
C ASP A 178 3.69 8.86 -4.56
N ASP A 179 2.88 9.51 -5.41
CA ASP A 179 1.67 8.92 -5.99
C ASP A 179 1.99 7.61 -6.73
N GLN A 180 1.18 6.59 -6.49
CA GLN A 180 1.27 5.35 -7.25
C GLN A 180 0.75 5.57 -8.66
N VAL A 181 1.33 4.84 -9.62
CA VAL A 181 0.89 4.84 -11.03
C VAL A 181 0.70 3.42 -11.53
N PRO A 182 -0.25 3.20 -12.46
CA PRO A 182 -0.48 1.88 -13.01
C PRO A 182 0.73 1.40 -13.82
N ASP A 183 1.17 0.15 -13.59
CA ASP A 183 2.18 -0.50 -14.44
C ASP A 183 1.58 -0.77 -15.83
N PRO A 184 2.18 -0.26 -16.93
CA PRO A 184 1.70 -0.48 -18.28
C PRO A 184 1.98 -1.89 -18.80
N THR A 185 2.91 -2.63 -18.17
CA THR A 185 3.33 -3.98 -18.61
C THR A 185 2.58 -5.11 -17.90
N ALA A 186 1.93 -4.81 -16.77
CA ALA A 186 1.21 -5.79 -15.98
C ALA A 186 -0.04 -6.29 -16.72
N ILE A 187 -0.20 -7.61 -16.82
CA ILE A 187 -1.40 -8.24 -17.38
C ILE A 187 -2.54 -8.10 -16.36
N ARG A 188 -3.60 -7.38 -16.73
CA ARG A 188 -4.75 -7.16 -15.84
C ARG A 188 -5.87 -8.15 -16.13
N ARG A 189 -6.38 -8.80 -15.07
CA ARG A 189 -7.53 -9.70 -15.13
C ARG A 189 -8.60 -9.34 -14.08
N PRO A 190 -9.37 -8.25 -14.29
CA PRO A 190 -10.34 -7.76 -13.31
C PRO A 190 -11.42 -8.79 -12.94
N ALA A 191 -11.92 -9.52 -13.95
CA ALA A 191 -12.94 -10.55 -13.74
C ALA A 191 -12.41 -11.72 -12.88
N ASP A 192 -11.15 -12.13 -13.10
CA ASP A 192 -10.53 -13.19 -12.31
C ASP A 192 -10.34 -12.73 -10.86
N GLN A 193 -9.84 -11.51 -10.65
CA GLN A 193 -9.67 -10.94 -9.30
C GLN A 193 -11.01 -10.80 -8.56
N PHE A 194 -12.05 -10.33 -9.24
CA PHE A 194 -13.40 -10.29 -8.69
C PHE A 194 -13.91 -11.67 -8.29
N GLY A 195 -13.76 -12.66 -9.19
CA GLY A 195 -14.17 -14.04 -8.95
C GLY A 195 -13.46 -14.68 -7.78
N ARG A 196 -12.13 -14.50 -7.67
CA ARG A 196 -11.33 -14.94 -6.51
C ARG A 196 -11.78 -14.24 -5.23
N GLY A 197 -11.98 -12.92 -5.26
CA GLY A 197 -12.43 -12.13 -4.11
C GLY A 197 -13.75 -12.64 -3.55
N VAL A 198 -14.76 -12.81 -4.41
CA VAL A 198 -16.07 -13.37 -4.03
C VAL A 198 -15.93 -14.81 -3.50
N CYS A 199 -15.16 -15.67 -4.19
CA CYS A 199 -14.95 -17.04 -3.75
C CYS A 199 -14.26 -17.12 -2.39
N ASN A 200 -13.28 -16.25 -2.12
CA ASN A 200 -12.55 -16.22 -0.87
C ASN A 200 -13.43 -15.81 0.31
N ILE A 201 -14.34 -14.85 0.11
CA ILE A 201 -15.32 -14.43 1.13
C ILE A 201 -16.39 -15.51 1.36
N LEU A 202 -16.93 -16.11 0.29
CA LEU A 202 -18.02 -17.08 0.44
C LEU A 202 -17.56 -18.45 0.94
N PHE A 203 -16.37 -18.88 0.53
CA PHE A 203 -15.86 -20.23 0.78
C PHE A 203 -14.64 -20.26 1.69
N GLY A 204 -14.20 -19.12 2.23
CA GLY A 204 -13.07 -19.05 3.17
C GLY A 204 -13.27 -19.96 4.38
N ILE A 205 -14.50 -20.02 4.92
CA ILE A 205 -14.84 -20.83 6.10
C ILE A 205 -14.57 -22.32 5.90
N CYS A 206 -14.59 -22.80 4.66
CA CYS A 206 -14.32 -24.20 4.33
C CYS A 206 -12.85 -24.60 4.58
N GLU A 207 -11.92 -23.65 4.76
CA GLU A 207 -10.53 -23.93 5.16
C GLU A 207 -10.46 -24.59 6.56
N VAL A 208 -11.39 -24.29 7.46
CA VAL A 208 -11.40 -24.85 8.82
C VAL A 208 -11.59 -26.38 8.80
N PRO A 209 -12.71 -26.92 8.29
CA PRO A 209 -12.89 -28.37 8.24
C PRO A 209 -11.89 -29.05 7.30
N ALA A 210 -11.49 -28.41 6.21
CA ALA A 210 -10.54 -29.00 5.26
C ALA A 210 -9.16 -29.22 5.89
N ASN A 211 -8.65 -28.29 6.70
CA ASN A 211 -7.36 -28.48 7.37
C ASN A 211 -7.43 -29.46 8.54
N ILE A 212 -8.56 -29.54 9.26
CA ILE A 212 -8.76 -30.58 10.28
C ILE A 212 -8.68 -31.97 9.65
N ILE A 213 -9.41 -32.22 8.54
CA ILE A 213 -9.41 -33.50 7.84
C ILE A 213 -8.00 -33.82 7.30
N ARG A 214 -7.35 -32.84 6.68
CA ARG A 214 -6.01 -33.02 6.09
C ARG A 214 -4.96 -33.36 7.15
N VAL A 215 -4.89 -32.59 8.24
CA VAL A 215 -3.92 -32.85 9.31
C VAL A 215 -4.26 -34.14 10.06
N ASN A 216 -5.53 -34.50 10.19
CA ASN A 216 -5.92 -35.79 10.74
C ASN A 216 -5.37 -36.95 9.88
N GLN A 217 -5.50 -36.87 8.56
CA GLN A 217 -4.95 -37.88 7.64
C GLN A 217 -3.41 -37.96 7.67
N GLU A 218 -2.73 -36.83 7.88
CA GLU A 218 -1.26 -36.76 7.88
C GLU A 218 -0.63 -37.13 9.24
N GLU A 219 -1.24 -36.71 10.36
CA GLU A 219 -0.62 -36.70 11.69
C GLU A 219 -1.51 -37.32 12.80
N GLY A 220 -2.76 -37.72 12.48
CA GLY A 220 -3.71 -38.37 13.38
C GLY A 220 -4.71 -37.43 14.06
N ASP A 221 -5.71 -38.02 14.75
CA ASP A 221 -6.89 -37.31 15.27
C ASP A 221 -6.56 -36.12 16.19
N MET A 222 -5.60 -36.29 17.11
CA MET A 222 -5.22 -35.24 18.06
C MET A 222 -4.52 -34.06 17.39
N ALA A 223 -3.70 -34.33 16.35
CA ALA A 223 -3.08 -33.29 15.55
C ALA A 223 -4.12 -32.57 14.67
N GLY A 224 -5.12 -33.29 14.16
CA GLY A 224 -6.24 -32.72 13.42
C GLY A 224 -7.03 -31.68 14.22
N ILE A 225 -7.40 -32.01 15.46
CA ILE A 225 -8.19 -31.11 16.32
C ILE A 225 -7.37 -29.92 16.82
N SER A 226 -6.07 -30.08 17.06
CA SER A 226 -5.21 -29.00 17.57
C SER A 226 -4.61 -28.16 16.42
N LYS A 227 -3.62 -28.72 15.72
CA LYS A 227 -2.89 -28.08 14.64
C LYS A 227 -3.77 -27.83 13.41
N GLY A 228 -4.61 -28.80 13.05
CA GLY A 228 -5.52 -28.67 11.91
C GLY A 228 -6.54 -27.54 12.10
N LEU A 229 -7.13 -27.42 13.29
CA LEU A 229 -8.04 -26.34 13.63
C LEU A 229 -7.34 -24.98 13.64
N GLY A 230 -6.19 -24.87 14.31
CA GLY A 230 -5.43 -23.61 14.36
C GLY A 230 -5.02 -23.11 12.98
N LEU A 231 -4.49 -24.01 12.13
CA LEU A 231 -4.13 -23.68 10.75
C LEU A 231 -5.35 -23.33 9.90
N GLY A 232 -6.46 -24.04 10.08
CA GLY A 232 -7.72 -23.79 9.38
C GLY A 232 -8.30 -22.42 9.71
N VAL A 233 -8.33 -22.04 10.99
CA VAL A 233 -8.79 -20.72 11.45
C VAL A 233 -7.89 -19.63 10.89
N TRP A 234 -6.57 -19.80 10.94
CA TRP A 234 -5.63 -18.85 10.35
C TRP A 234 -5.87 -18.63 8.85
N ARG A 235 -5.97 -19.72 8.07
CA ARG A 235 -6.22 -19.65 6.62
C ARG A 235 -7.57 -19.04 6.29
N PHE A 236 -8.60 -19.35 7.08
CA PHE A 236 -9.91 -18.70 6.97
C PHE A 236 -9.78 -17.18 7.08
N PHE A 237 -9.17 -16.68 8.16
CA PHE A 237 -8.97 -15.24 8.34
C PHE A 237 -8.17 -14.61 7.19
N CYS A 238 -7.11 -15.27 6.72
CA CYS A 238 -6.36 -14.79 5.56
C CYS A 238 -7.23 -14.71 4.30
N ARG A 239 -8.07 -15.72 4.02
CA ARG A 239 -8.96 -15.71 2.85
C ARG A 239 -10.03 -14.62 2.94
N GLU A 240 -10.64 -14.41 4.10
CA GLU A 240 -11.65 -13.36 4.27
C GLU A 240 -11.06 -11.97 4.04
N VAL A 241 -9.91 -11.68 4.68
CA VAL A 241 -9.24 -10.37 4.53
C VAL A 241 -8.80 -10.15 3.08
N VAL A 242 -8.14 -11.14 2.48
CA VAL A 242 -7.69 -11.05 1.09
C VAL A 242 -8.87 -10.97 0.13
N GLY A 243 -9.96 -11.70 0.41
CA GLY A 243 -11.16 -11.68 -0.41
C GLY A 243 -11.82 -10.32 -0.44
N VAL A 244 -11.91 -9.63 0.70
CA VAL A 244 -12.38 -8.23 0.77
C VAL A 244 -11.44 -7.30 0.01
N VAL A 245 -10.12 -7.46 0.19
CA VAL A 245 -9.15 -6.64 -0.55
C VAL A 245 -9.31 -6.86 -2.06
N GLU A 246 -9.31 -8.09 -2.55
CA GLU A 246 -9.47 -8.43 -3.97
C GLU A 246 -10.82 -7.96 -4.53
N LEU A 247 -11.89 -8.03 -3.73
CA LEU A 247 -13.20 -7.53 -4.12
C LEU A 247 -13.24 -6.00 -4.24
N VAL A 248 -12.59 -5.26 -3.35
CA VAL A 248 -12.55 -3.79 -3.45
C VAL A 248 -11.62 -3.36 -4.58
N THR A 249 -10.53 -4.10 -4.80
CA THR A 249 -9.44 -3.76 -5.73
C THR A 249 -9.57 -4.44 -7.10
N PHE A 250 -10.70 -5.11 -7.37
CA PHE A 250 -10.90 -5.89 -8.59
C PHE A 250 -10.64 -5.16 -9.91
N PRO A 251 -10.94 -3.84 -10.09
CA PRO A 251 -10.71 -3.18 -11.37
C PRO A 251 -9.23 -3.18 -11.77
N PHE A 252 -8.31 -3.30 -10.81
CA PHE A 252 -6.88 -3.37 -11.11
C PHE A 252 -6.46 -4.68 -11.78
N GLY A 253 -7.20 -5.78 -11.57
CA GLY A 253 -6.95 -7.07 -12.18
C GLY A 253 -5.63 -7.74 -11.80
N TRP A 254 -5.26 -7.70 -10.52
CA TRP A 254 -4.01 -8.25 -10.01
C TRP A 254 -3.90 -9.79 -10.08
N GLU A 255 -2.65 -10.25 -10.05
CA GLU A 255 -2.32 -11.64 -9.75
C GLU A 255 -2.81 -12.06 -8.36
N PRO A 256 -3.04 -13.36 -8.11
CA PRO A 256 -3.55 -13.85 -6.83
C PRO A 256 -2.64 -13.47 -5.65
N ILE A 257 -3.21 -12.77 -4.65
CA ILE A 257 -2.48 -12.43 -3.42
C ILE A 257 -2.19 -13.68 -2.59
N ILE A 258 -3.05 -14.69 -2.65
CA ILE A 258 -2.87 -15.96 -1.95
C ILE A 258 -2.85 -17.12 -2.94
N GLN A 259 -1.99 -18.09 -2.66
CA GLN A 259 -1.95 -19.37 -3.35
C GLN A 259 -2.23 -20.49 -2.35
N PRO A 260 -3.14 -21.43 -2.66
CA PRO A 260 -3.95 -21.51 -3.88
C PRO A 260 -5.01 -20.40 -3.97
N GLU A 261 -5.25 -19.92 -5.19
CA GLU A 261 -6.16 -18.78 -5.48
C GLU A 261 -7.60 -19.04 -5.02
N TYR A 262 -8.09 -20.25 -5.28
CA TYR A 262 -9.40 -20.71 -4.85
C TYR A 262 -9.26 -21.78 -3.77
N PHE A 263 -10.28 -21.88 -2.93
CA PHE A 263 -10.40 -22.99 -1.97
C PHE A 263 -10.35 -24.37 -2.66
N TYR A 264 -11.06 -24.48 -3.78
CA TYR A 264 -11.11 -25.68 -4.61
C TYR A 264 -10.48 -25.43 -5.97
N GLN A 265 -9.34 -26.08 -6.23
CA GLN A 265 -8.63 -26.05 -7.51
C GLN A 265 -8.18 -27.48 -7.85
N LYS A 266 -8.26 -27.88 -9.12
CA LYS A 266 -7.86 -29.23 -9.56
C LYS A 266 -6.34 -29.44 -9.44
N GLU A 267 -5.56 -28.41 -9.76
CA GLU A 267 -4.10 -28.39 -9.66
C GLU A 267 -3.70 -27.63 -8.38
N LYS A 268 -3.88 -28.24 -7.21
CA LYS A 268 -3.46 -27.62 -5.95
C LYS A 268 -1.94 -27.61 -5.85
N SER A 269 -1.33 -26.42 -5.87
CA SER A 269 -0.04 -26.28 -5.18
C SER A 269 -0.33 -26.48 -3.69
N THR A 270 0.29 -27.50 -3.08
CA THR A 270 0.11 -27.82 -1.65
C THR A 270 0.69 -26.74 -0.74
N THR A 271 1.45 -25.81 -1.32
CA THR A 271 2.18 -24.77 -0.60
C THR A 271 1.34 -23.51 -0.49
N TRP A 272 0.88 -23.21 0.73
CA TRP A 272 0.27 -21.93 1.05
C TRP A 272 1.30 -20.80 0.90
N ARG A 273 1.02 -19.81 0.06
CA ARG A 273 1.91 -18.65 -0.16
C ARG A 273 1.10 -17.37 -0.24
N VAL A 274 1.68 -16.30 0.28
CA VAL A 274 1.15 -14.94 0.10
C VAL A 274 2.08 -14.22 -0.87
N GLN A 275 1.55 -13.77 -2.00
CA GLN A 275 2.23 -13.03 -3.03
C GLN A 275 1.92 -11.53 -2.93
N ARG A 276 2.83 -10.71 -3.46
CA ARG A 276 2.64 -9.27 -3.55
C ARG A 276 2.01 -8.91 -4.89
N PRO A 277 0.98 -8.05 -4.93
CA PRO A 277 0.43 -7.52 -6.17
C PRO A 277 1.45 -6.65 -6.92
N ALA A 278 1.34 -6.66 -8.25
CA ALA A 278 2.21 -5.94 -9.17
C ALA A 278 1.81 -4.45 -9.27
N PHE A 279 2.33 -3.61 -8.36
CA PHE A 279 2.12 -2.16 -8.38
C PHE A 279 3.24 -1.35 -9.05
N HIS A 280 4.34 -1.98 -9.48
CA HIS A 280 5.60 -1.24 -9.56
C HIS A 280 6.11 -0.97 -10.96
N ARG A 281 6.08 0.31 -11.34
CA ARG A 281 7.24 0.95 -11.96
C ARG A 281 7.77 2.02 -11.01
N ARG A 282 8.90 1.75 -10.35
CA ARG A 282 9.71 2.82 -9.72
C ARG A 282 10.44 3.54 -10.85
N TYR A 283 10.30 4.86 -10.94
CA TYR A 283 11.31 5.70 -11.58
C TYR A 283 12.30 6.16 -10.52
#